data_AF-A0A944VPU4-F1
#
_entry.id   AF-A0A944VPU4-F1
#
_cell.length_a   1.000
_cell.length_b   1.000
_cell.length_c   1.000
_cell.angle_alpha   90.00
_cell.angle_beta   90.00
_cell.angle_gamma   90.00
#
_symmetry.space_group_name_H-M   'P 1'
#
loop_
_entity.id
_entity.type
_entity.pdbx_description
1 polymer ?
#
loop_
_entity_poly.entity_id
_entity_poly.type
_entity_poly.pdbx_seq_one_letter_code
_entity_poly.pdbx_strand_id
1 'polypeptide(L)'
;MQSMIEKIGRSVGGVVGKLFQAGRDAVQLCIQTIIPFMAFVAGVIGLILSTGVGDFIAEGIKGFASSLTGLMIVCIVCSIPFLSPLLGPGAVIAQIVGVLVGTEIGRGNIDVSMALPALFAINPQVGCDFVPVGLALGEADPETVEIGVPAVLTSRMITGPISVVVGYLFALGL
;
A
#
# COMPACT_ATOMS: atom_id res chain seq x y z
N MET A 1 4.78 -25.64 48.93
CA MET A 1 4.10 -26.12 47.71
C MET A 1 2.92 -25.24 47.30
N GLN A 2 1.99 -24.89 48.21
CA GLN A 2 0.85 -24.01 47.90
C GLN A 2 1.23 -22.61 47.40
N SER A 3 2.28 -21.98 47.97
CA SER A 3 2.79 -20.67 47.53
C SER A 3 3.30 -20.63 46.07
N MET A 4 3.85 -21.74 45.57
CA MET A 4 4.37 -21.82 44.19
C MET A 4 3.24 -22.00 43.18
N ILE A 5 2.23 -22.80 43.53
CA ILE A 5 1.03 -23.03 42.72
C ILE A 5 0.20 -21.74 42.63
N GLU A 6 0.06 -20.99 43.73
CA GLU A 6 -0.61 -19.68 43.70
C GLU A 6 0.12 -18.63 42.85
N LYS A 7 1.46 -18.58 42.91
CA LYS A 7 2.26 -17.68 42.08
C LYS A 7 2.12 -18.01 40.58
N ILE A 8 2.15 -19.30 40.24
CA ILE A 8 1.97 -19.76 38.87
C ILE A 8 0.53 -19.46 38.40
N GLY A 9 -0.48 -19.75 39.21
CA GLY A 9 -1.88 -19.47 38.88
C GLY A 9 -2.16 -17.99 38.65
N ARG A 10 -1.64 -17.09 39.49
CA ARG A 10 -1.78 -15.64 39.30
C ARG A 10 -1.03 -15.13 38.08
N SER A 11 0.16 -15.68 37.81
CA SER A 11 0.96 -15.33 36.63
C SER A 11 0.27 -15.76 35.32
N VAL A 12 -0.20 -17.00 35.26
CA VAL A 12 -0.94 -17.54 34.10
C VAL A 12 -2.25 -16.77 33.90
N GLY A 13 -3.00 -16.49 34.97
CA GLY A 13 -4.22 -15.68 34.89
C GLY A 13 -3.97 -14.26 34.38
N GLY A 14 -2.85 -13.63 34.78
CA GLY A 14 -2.45 -12.32 34.30
C GLY A 14 -2.10 -12.30 32.82
N VAL A 15 -1.38 -13.31 32.32
CA VAL A 15 -1.04 -13.44 30.89
C VAL A 15 -2.30 -13.71 30.07
N VAL A 16 -3.14 -14.67 30.48
CA VAL A 16 -4.38 -15.01 29.78
C VAL A 16 -5.34 -13.81 29.76
N GLY A 17 -5.46 -13.08 30.88
CA GLY A 17 -6.29 -11.87 30.95
C GLY A 17 -5.83 -10.78 29.98
N LYS A 18 -4.52 -10.55 29.87
CA LYS A 18 -3.96 -9.58 28.90
C LYS A 18 -4.21 -10.00 27.46
N LEU A 19 -3.99 -11.27 27.12
CA LEU A 19 -4.26 -11.77 25.76
C LEU A 19 -5.76 -11.69 25.41
N PHE A 20 -6.64 -12.00 26.37
CA PHE A 20 -8.08 -11.93 26.14
C PHE A 20 -8.60 -10.49 26.02
N GLN A 21 -7.99 -9.53 26.73
CA GLN A 21 -8.29 -8.12 26.54
C GLN A 21 -7.76 -7.60 25.21
N ALA A 22 -6.50 -7.87 24.87
CA ALA A 22 -5.95 -7.49 23.57
C ALA A 22 -6.78 -8.05 22.40
N GLY A 23 -7.28 -9.28 22.51
CA GLY A 23 -8.20 -9.86 21.54
C GLY A 23 -9.54 -9.12 21.44
N ARG A 24 -10.12 -8.70 22.57
CA ARG A 24 -11.35 -7.90 22.57
C ARG A 24 -11.13 -6.52 21.96
N ASP A 25 -10.05 -5.85 22.32
CA ASP A 25 -9.69 -4.53 21.79
C ASP A 25 -9.46 -4.61 20.27
N ALA A 26 -8.77 -5.64 19.79
CA ALA A 26 -8.57 -5.88 18.36
C ALA A 26 -9.89 -6.11 17.61
N VAL A 27 -10.80 -6.93 18.15
CA VAL A 27 -12.13 -7.14 17.54
C VAL A 27 -12.92 -5.84 17.51
N GLN A 28 -12.89 -5.07 18.60
CA GLN A 28 -13.57 -3.78 18.69
C GLN A 28 -13.04 -2.79 17.64
N LEU A 29 -11.72 -2.68 17.49
CA LEU A 29 -11.06 -1.87 16.48
C LEU A 29 -11.47 -2.30 15.06
N CYS A 30 -11.51 -3.60 14.78
CA CYS A 30 -11.97 -4.13 13.50
C CYS A 30 -13.41 -3.68 13.17
N ILE A 31 -14.32 -3.82 14.14
CA ILE A 31 -15.75 -3.54 13.95
C ILE A 31 -16.01 -2.03 13.85
N GLN A 32 -15.40 -1.23 14.73
CA GLN A 32 -15.72 0.19 14.83
C GLN A 32 -14.96 1.06 13.84
N THR A 33 -13.84 0.56 13.30
CA THR A 33 -12.91 1.40 12.57
C THR A 33 -12.55 0.79 11.22
N ILE A 34 -11.99 -0.42 11.20
CA ILE A 34 -11.45 -1.01 9.96
C ILE A 34 -12.57 -1.35 8.97
N ILE A 35 -13.65 -2.02 9.42
CA ILE A 35 -14.77 -2.40 8.55
C ILE A 35 -15.48 -1.18 7.96
N PRO A 36 -15.87 -0.15 8.74
CA PRO A 36 -16.46 1.08 8.20
C PRO A 36 -15.55 1.78 7.20
N PHE A 37 -14.25 1.87 7.47
CA PHE A 37 -13.29 2.47 6.55
C PHE A 37 -13.18 1.68 5.23
N MET A 38 -13.07 0.36 5.30
CA MET A 38 -13.05 -0.49 4.09
C MET A 38 -14.34 -0.35 3.28
N ALA A 39 -15.51 -0.25 3.92
CA ALA A 39 -16.78 -0.03 3.24
C ALA A 39 -16.80 1.32 2.49
N PHE A 40 -16.28 2.38 3.11
CA PHE A 40 -16.11 3.68 2.46
C PHE A 40 -15.18 3.61 1.25
N VAL A 41 -13.99 3.00 1.41
CA VAL A 41 -13.02 2.83 0.31
C VAL A 41 -13.63 2.03 -0.83
N ALA A 42 -14.34 0.93 -0.55
CA ALA A 42 -15.01 0.13 -1.56
C ALA A 42 -16.07 0.94 -2.34
N GLY A 43 -16.79 1.83 -1.67
CA GLY A 43 -17.73 2.76 -2.32
C GLY A 43 -17.04 3.75 -3.26
N VAL A 44 -15.93 4.35 -2.82
CA VAL A 44 -15.13 5.27 -3.65
C VAL A 44 -14.55 4.55 -4.88
N ILE A 45 -13.96 3.37 -4.69
CA ILE A 45 -13.44 2.54 -5.79
C ILE A 45 -14.56 2.16 -6.77
N GLY A 46 -15.73 1.74 -6.26
CA GLY A 46 -16.89 1.41 -7.09
C GLY A 46 -17.34 2.58 -7.96
N LEU A 47 -17.35 3.80 -7.41
CA LEU A 47 -17.67 5.02 -8.16
C LEU A 47 -16.62 5.29 -9.25
N ILE A 48 -15.33 5.19 -8.95
CA ILE A 48 -14.25 5.41 -9.91
C ILE A 48 -14.31 4.41 -11.08
N LEU A 49 -14.58 3.13 -10.78
CA LEU A 49 -14.74 2.11 -11.81
C LEU A 49 -16.00 2.35 -12.65
N SER A 50 -17.11 2.75 -12.04
CA SER A 50 -18.36 3.03 -12.76
C SER A 50 -18.31 4.28 -13.66
N THR A 51 -17.44 5.25 -13.33
CA THR A 51 -17.30 6.52 -14.05
C THR A 51 -16.29 6.47 -15.20
N GLY A 52 -15.52 5.39 -15.33
CA GLY A 52 -14.50 5.24 -16.38
C GLY A 52 -13.28 6.15 -16.22
N VAL A 53 -13.17 6.88 -15.10
CA VAL A 53 -11.97 7.71 -14.79
C VAL A 53 -10.72 6.83 -14.72
N GLY A 54 -10.85 5.62 -14.19
CA GLY A 54 -9.77 4.63 -14.18
C GLY A 54 -9.30 4.24 -15.58
N ASP A 55 -10.21 4.08 -16.53
CA ASP A 55 -9.91 3.70 -17.91
C ASP A 55 -9.21 4.82 -18.69
N PHE A 56 -9.62 6.07 -18.46
CA PHE A 56 -8.96 7.24 -19.05
C PHE A 56 -7.50 7.38 -18.59
N ILE A 57 -7.26 7.19 -17.28
CA ILE A 57 -5.91 7.21 -16.74
C ILE A 57 -5.09 6.02 -17.28
N ALA A 58 -5.72 4.86 -17.41
CA ALA A 58 -5.08 3.67 -17.95
C ALA A 58 -4.62 3.86 -19.40
N GLU A 59 -5.48 4.38 -20.28
CA GLU A 59 -5.14 4.67 -21.68
C GLU A 59 -3.95 5.62 -21.82
N GLY A 60 -3.88 6.66 -20.98
CA GLY A 60 -2.73 7.56 -20.95
C GLY A 60 -1.41 6.89 -20.55
N ILE A 61 -1.48 5.81 -19.76
CA ILE A 61 -0.30 5.14 -19.20
C ILE A 61 0.15 3.92 -20.03
N LYS A 62 -0.74 3.29 -20.81
CA LYS A 62 -0.40 2.07 -21.60
C LYS A 62 0.87 2.22 -22.45
N GLY A 63 1.09 3.40 -23.03
CA GLY A 63 2.26 3.68 -23.87
C GLY A 63 3.60 3.77 -23.12
N PHE A 64 3.57 3.94 -21.79
CA PHE A 64 4.76 4.09 -20.96
C PHE A 64 5.21 2.78 -20.29
N ALA A 65 4.37 1.75 -20.31
CA ALA A 65 4.60 0.53 -19.54
C ALA A 65 5.66 -0.42 -20.14
N SER A 66 6.12 -0.18 -21.38
CA SER A 66 7.04 -1.04 -22.14
C SER A 66 8.51 -0.59 -22.12
N SER A 67 8.84 0.50 -21.42
CA SER A 67 10.21 1.01 -21.36
C SER A 67 10.61 1.42 -19.95
N LEU A 68 11.91 1.34 -19.62
CA LEU A 68 12.41 1.77 -18.31
C LEU A 68 12.07 3.23 -18.02
N THR A 69 12.28 4.11 -19.00
CA THR A 69 11.95 5.53 -18.88
C THR A 69 10.46 5.75 -18.64
N GLY A 70 9.59 5.00 -19.33
CA GLY A 70 8.16 5.10 -19.10
C GLY A 70 7.74 4.58 -17.72
N LEU A 71 8.33 3.49 -17.24
CA LEU A 71 8.11 3.01 -15.87
C LEU A 71 8.59 4.01 -14.81
N MET A 72 9.68 4.74 -15.06
CA MET A 72 10.13 5.83 -14.18
C MET A 72 9.10 6.98 -14.13
N ILE A 73 8.49 7.32 -15.26
CA ILE A 73 7.42 8.34 -15.32
C ILE A 73 6.19 7.86 -14.54
N VAL A 74 5.77 6.60 -14.74
CA VAL A 74 4.67 5.99 -13.99
C VAL A 74 4.96 6.02 -12.49
N CYS A 75 6.19 5.68 -12.10
CA CYS A 75 6.65 5.74 -10.71
C CYS A 75 6.52 7.13 -10.12
N ILE A 76 6.93 8.16 -10.85
CA ILE A 76 6.83 9.55 -10.39
C ILE A 76 5.37 9.93 -10.20
N VAL A 77 4.50 9.65 -11.17
CA VAL A 77 3.07 9.92 -11.08
C VAL A 77 2.46 9.18 -9.88
N CYS A 78 2.73 7.90 -9.74
CA CYS A 78 2.23 7.08 -8.62
C CYS A 78 2.76 7.56 -7.27
N SER A 79 3.96 8.16 -7.22
CA SER A 79 4.55 8.68 -5.99
C SER A 79 4.01 10.05 -5.57
N ILE A 80 3.15 10.70 -6.36
CA ILE A 80 2.61 12.02 -6.04
C ILE A 80 1.79 11.91 -4.73
N PRO A 81 2.20 12.61 -3.65
CA PRO A 81 1.57 12.54 -2.34
C PRO A 81 0.10 12.90 -2.30
N PHE A 82 -0.44 13.52 -3.35
CA PHE A 82 -1.85 13.89 -3.46
C PHE A 82 -2.71 12.81 -4.12
N LEU A 83 -2.14 11.97 -4.99
CA LEU A 83 -2.88 10.89 -5.67
C LEU A 83 -3.14 9.69 -4.76
N SER A 84 -2.44 9.61 -3.63
CA SER A 84 -2.57 8.51 -2.68
C SER A 84 -3.64 8.76 -1.59
N PRO A 85 -3.73 9.94 -0.93
CA PRO A 85 -4.80 10.27 0.02
C PRO A 85 -6.17 10.38 -0.63
N LEU A 86 -6.22 10.70 -1.94
CA LEU A 86 -7.41 10.44 -2.74
C LEU A 86 -7.42 8.93 -2.98
N LEU A 87 -8.00 8.17 -2.03
CA LEU A 87 -7.92 6.70 -1.82
C LEU A 87 -8.17 5.75 -3.03
N GLY A 88 -8.36 6.27 -4.24
CA GLY A 88 -8.75 5.50 -5.43
C GLY A 88 -7.78 5.57 -6.60
N PRO A 89 -7.38 6.76 -7.13
CA PRO A 89 -6.63 6.83 -8.38
C PRO A 89 -5.26 6.15 -8.32
N GLY A 90 -4.51 6.28 -7.24
CA GLY A 90 -3.22 5.60 -7.08
C GLY A 90 -3.34 4.07 -7.13
N ALA A 91 -4.29 3.49 -6.41
CA ALA A 91 -4.53 2.04 -6.40
C ALA A 91 -5.04 1.53 -7.77
N VAL A 92 -5.90 2.30 -8.43
CA VAL A 92 -6.43 1.98 -9.77
C VAL A 92 -5.32 1.99 -10.82
N ILE A 93 -4.43 2.98 -10.80
CA ILE A 93 -3.25 3.02 -11.69
C ILE A 93 -2.40 1.77 -11.50
N ALA A 94 -2.09 1.42 -10.23
CA ALA A 94 -1.26 0.26 -9.96
C ALA A 94 -1.88 -1.04 -10.50
N GLN A 95 -3.16 -1.23 -10.24
CA GLN A 95 -3.89 -2.41 -10.68
C GLN A 95 -3.90 -2.52 -12.21
N ILE A 96 -4.24 -1.44 -12.92
CA ILE A 96 -4.38 -1.51 -14.38
C ILE A 96 -3.02 -1.66 -15.06
N VAL A 97 -2.00 -0.90 -14.62
CA VAL A 97 -0.65 -1.02 -15.18
C VAL A 97 -0.06 -2.40 -14.90
N GLY A 98 -0.24 -2.94 -13.69
CA GLY A 98 0.21 -4.28 -13.34
C GLY A 98 -0.42 -5.38 -14.20
N VAL A 99 -1.74 -5.31 -14.43
CA VAL A 99 -2.46 -6.26 -15.30
C VAL A 99 -2.01 -6.12 -16.76
N LEU A 100 -1.84 -4.88 -17.26
CA LEU A 100 -1.40 -4.65 -18.63
C LEU A 100 0.00 -5.20 -18.86
N VAL A 101 0.98 -4.82 -18.03
CA VAL A 101 2.36 -5.29 -18.17
C VAL A 101 2.40 -6.82 -18.09
N GLY A 102 1.71 -7.42 -17.11
CA GLY A 102 1.66 -8.88 -16.98
C GLY A 102 1.06 -9.57 -18.21
N THR A 103 -0.01 -9.00 -18.77
CA THR A 103 -0.66 -9.55 -19.98
C THR A 103 0.24 -9.45 -21.21
N GLU A 104 0.91 -8.32 -21.40
CA GLU A 104 1.79 -8.09 -22.55
C GLU A 104 3.11 -8.86 -22.44
N ILE A 105 3.60 -9.12 -21.23
CA ILE A 105 4.67 -10.10 -20.99
C ILE A 105 4.20 -11.51 -21.38
N GLY A 106 3.01 -11.93 -20.93
CA GLY A 106 2.45 -13.24 -21.29
C GLY A 106 2.22 -13.43 -22.80
N ARG A 107 2.04 -12.34 -23.54
CA ARG A 107 1.92 -12.34 -25.01
C ARG A 107 3.27 -12.27 -25.74
N GLY A 108 4.36 -12.02 -25.03
CA GLY A 108 5.71 -11.85 -25.61
C GLY A 108 5.97 -10.48 -26.23
N ASN A 109 5.10 -9.50 -26.00
CA ASN A 109 5.26 -8.13 -26.51
C ASN A 109 6.16 -7.27 -25.62
N ILE A 110 6.28 -7.62 -24.34
CA ILE A 110 7.18 -7.00 -23.36
C ILE A 110 8.11 -8.08 -22.81
N ASP A 111 9.38 -7.75 -22.65
CA ASP A 111 10.38 -8.65 -22.07
C ASP A 111 10.06 -8.97 -20.60
N VAL A 112 10.31 -10.22 -20.18
CA VAL A 112 10.09 -10.68 -18.81
C VAL A 112 10.93 -9.87 -17.82
N SER A 113 12.09 -9.35 -18.23
CA SER A 113 12.96 -8.48 -17.44
C SER A 113 12.25 -7.21 -16.95
N MET A 114 11.15 -6.80 -17.59
CA MET A 114 10.40 -5.59 -17.23
C MET A 114 9.42 -5.84 -16.07
N ALA A 115 9.18 -7.08 -15.66
CA ALA A 115 8.23 -7.41 -14.59
C ALA A 115 8.60 -6.78 -13.24
N LEU A 116 9.86 -6.91 -12.82
CA LEU A 116 10.33 -6.39 -11.52
C LEU A 116 10.40 -4.85 -11.49
N PRO A 117 10.96 -4.16 -12.51
CA PRO A 117 10.85 -2.71 -12.65
C PRO A 117 9.41 -2.22 -12.61
N ALA A 118 8.49 -2.90 -13.32
CA ALA A 118 7.10 -2.51 -13.39
C ALA A 118 6.42 -2.64 -12.03
N LEU A 119 6.71 -3.73 -11.29
CA LEU A 119 6.24 -3.89 -9.92
C LEU A 119 6.67 -2.74 -9.01
N PHE A 120 7.92 -2.29 -9.11
CA PHE A 120 8.38 -1.15 -8.31
C PHE A 120 7.81 0.18 -8.79
N ALA A 121 7.55 0.34 -10.08
CA ALA A 121 6.99 1.57 -10.63
C ALA A 121 5.54 1.82 -10.20
N ILE A 122 4.78 0.76 -9.92
CA ILE A 122 3.37 0.86 -9.54
C ILE A 122 3.11 0.82 -8.04
N ASN A 123 4.14 0.62 -7.21
CA ASN A 123 4.04 0.53 -5.75
C ASN A 123 4.55 1.74 -4.92
N PRO A 124 5.05 2.87 -5.45
CA PRO A 124 5.50 3.98 -4.59
C PRO A 124 4.41 4.56 -3.69
N GLN A 125 3.15 4.47 -4.11
CA GLN A 125 1.97 4.89 -3.33
C GLN A 125 1.65 3.95 -2.16
N VAL A 126 2.23 2.75 -2.09
CA VAL A 126 1.89 1.78 -1.03
C VAL A 126 2.27 2.36 0.33
N GLY A 127 1.26 2.52 1.18
CA GLY A 127 1.41 3.06 2.52
C GLY A 127 1.38 4.59 2.57
N CYS A 128 1.38 5.30 1.45
CA CYS A 128 1.19 6.76 1.42
C CYS A 128 -0.24 7.18 1.82
N ASP A 129 -1.20 6.30 1.53
CA ASP A 129 -2.63 6.39 1.85
C ASP A 129 -2.93 5.87 3.25
N PHE A 130 -2.27 4.77 3.63
CA PHE A 130 -2.49 4.11 4.92
C PHE A 130 -1.66 4.68 6.07
N VAL A 131 -0.57 5.41 5.83
CA VAL A 131 0.21 6.02 6.94
C VAL A 131 -0.59 7.12 7.65
N PRO A 132 -1.21 8.09 6.97
CA PRO A 132 -2.06 9.08 7.64
C PRO A 132 -3.21 8.44 8.41
N VAL A 133 -3.87 7.45 7.79
CA VAL A 133 -4.98 6.71 8.40
C VAL A 133 -4.49 5.91 9.60
N GLY A 134 -3.42 5.14 9.45
CA GLY A 134 -2.85 4.29 10.50
C GLY A 134 -2.38 5.09 11.71
N LEU A 135 -1.76 6.25 11.49
CA LEU A 135 -1.36 7.15 12.58
C LEU A 135 -2.59 7.76 13.27
N ALA A 136 -3.62 8.15 12.53
CA ALA A 136 -4.86 8.66 13.10
C ALA A 136 -5.63 7.60 13.91
N LEU A 137 -5.72 6.36 13.40
CA LEU A 137 -6.38 5.25 14.06
C LEU A 137 -5.59 4.72 15.26
N GLY A 138 -4.27 4.87 15.23
CA GLY A 138 -3.37 4.52 16.33
C GLY A 138 -3.29 5.57 17.44
N GLU A 139 -4.15 6.61 17.39
CA GLU A 139 -4.16 7.72 18.35
C GLU A 139 -2.77 8.35 18.51
N ALA A 140 -1.99 8.44 17.42
CA ALA A 140 -0.64 9.00 17.46
C ALA A 140 -0.68 10.48 17.85
N ASP A 141 0.37 10.91 18.58
CA ASP A 141 0.51 12.32 18.96
C ASP A 141 0.48 13.23 17.72
N PRO A 142 -0.12 14.43 17.78
CA PRO A 142 -0.23 15.34 16.64
C PRO A 142 1.11 15.63 15.96
N GLU A 143 2.18 15.79 16.73
CA GLU A 143 3.54 16.02 16.23
C GLU A 143 4.06 14.81 15.41
N THR A 144 3.70 13.58 15.82
CA THR A 144 4.04 12.36 15.07
C THR A 144 3.31 12.30 13.74
N VAL A 145 2.05 12.72 13.69
CA VAL A 145 1.27 12.79 12.44
C VAL A 145 1.85 13.87 11.52
N GLU A 146 2.12 15.06 12.06
CA GLU A 146 2.60 16.22 11.32
C GLU A 146 3.98 15.99 10.69
N ILE A 147 4.86 15.26 11.37
CA ILE A 147 6.20 14.94 10.85
C ILE A 147 6.20 13.63 10.06
N GLY A 148 5.52 12.60 10.56
CA GLY A 148 5.55 11.25 10.01
C GLY A 148 4.90 11.13 8.64
N VAL A 149 3.76 11.82 8.43
CA VAL A 149 3.05 11.78 7.15
C VAL A 149 3.91 12.40 6.02
N PRO A 150 4.40 13.65 6.12
CA PRO A 150 5.25 14.22 5.08
C PRO A 150 6.56 13.45 4.88
N ALA A 151 7.16 12.91 5.94
CA ALA A 151 8.40 12.14 5.86
C ALA A 151 8.23 10.88 4.98
N VAL A 152 7.14 10.12 5.18
CA VAL A 152 6.87 8.93 4.36
C VAL A 152 6.56 9.31 2.92
N LEU A 153 5.69 10.30 2.72
CA LEU A 153 5.28 10.75 1.37
C LEU A 153 6.49 11.23 0.54
N THR A 154 7.38 12.00 1.17
CA THR A 154 8.61 12.50 0.51
C THR A 154 9.63 11.39 0.29
N SER A 155 9.80 10.49 1.25
CA SER A 155 10.68 9.33 1.12
C SER A 155 10.30 8.46 -0.07
N ARG A 156 9.00 8.26 -0.32
CA ARG A 156 8.51 7.46 -1.44
C ARG A 156 8.76 8.08 -2.81
N MET A 157 8.72 9.41 -2.93
CA MET A 157 9.13 10.10 -4.16
C MET A 157 10.59 9.83 -4.54
N ILE A 158 11.47 9.61 -3.55
CA ILE A 158 12.89 9.34 -3.79
C ILE A 158 13.14 7.84 -3.95
N THR A 159 12.64 7.04 -3.01
CA THR A 159 12.89 5.60 -2.95
C THR A 159 12.17 4.82 -4.06
N GLY A 160 11.03 5.32 -4.56
CA GLY A 160 10.30 4.71 -5.68
C GLY A 160 11.15 4.60 -6.95
N PRO A 161 11.59 5.74 -7.54
CA PRO A 161 12.42 5.72 -8.75
C PRO A 161 13.72 4.93 -8.58
N ILE A 162 14.35 5.00 -7.40
CA ILE A 162 15.53 4.20 -7.07
C ILE A 162 15.19 2.70 -7.14
N SER A 163 14.05 2.30 -6.57
CA SER A 163 13.61 0.90 -6.57
C SER A 163 13.37 0.39 -7.99
N VAL A 164 12.81 1.20 -8.89
CA VAL A 164 12.63 0.83 -10.31
C VAL A 164 13.97 0.53 -10.98
N VAL A 165 14.97 1.40 -10.79
CA VAL A 165 16.31 1.20 -11.34
C VAL A 165 16.96 -0.05 -10.75
N VAL A 166 16.85 -0.25 -9.43
CA VAL A 166 17.36 -1.44 -8.76
C VAL A 166 16.69 -2.70 -9.33
N GLY A 167 15.37 -2.70 -9.47
CA GLY A 167 14.63 -3.81 -10.08
C GLY A 167 15.07 -4.11 -11.50
N TYR A 168 15.39 -3.08 -12.28
CA TYR A 168 15.90 -3.26 -13.64
C TYR A 168 17.27 -3.92 -13.65
N LEU A 169 18.18 -3.47 -12.77
CA LEU A 169 19.51 -4.07 -12.63
C LEU A 169 19.45 -5.54 -12.20
N PHE A 170 18.56 -5.90 -11.28
CA PHE A 170 18.35 -7.28 -10.85
C PHE A 170 17.66 -8.16 -11.90
N ALA A 171 16.97 -7.54 -12.86
CA ALA A 171 16.32 -8.24 -13.95
C ALA A 171 17.23 -8.41 -15.19
N LEU A 172 18.46 -7.89 -15.17
CA LEU A 172 19.42 -8.09 -16.27
C LEU A 172 19.81 -9.58 -16.38
N GLY A 173 19.54 -10.17 -17.55
CA GLY A 173 19.91 -11.55 -17.86
C GLY A 173 18.81 -12.59 -17.64
N LEU A 174 17.57 -12.15 -17.37
CA LEU A 174 16.35 -12.95 -17.44
C LEU A 174 15.91 -13.24 -18.89
#